data_AF-A0A920LHR6-F1
#
_entry.id   AF-A0A920LHR6-F1
#
_cell.length_a   1.000
_cell.length_b   1.000
_cell.length_c   1.000
_cell.angle_alpha   90.00
_cell.angle_beta   90.00
_cell.angle_gamma   90.00
#
_symmetry.space_group_name_H-M   'P 1'
#
loop_
_entity.id
_entity.type
_entity.pdbx_description
1 polymer ?
#
loop_
_entity_poly.entity_id
_entity_poly.type
_entity_poly.pdbx_seq_one_letter_code
_entity_poly.pdbx_strand_id
1 'polypeptide(L)'
;MSTFKDQSNFDGRKRPIVVNVCNFPPPSNDKPSLLNLEHVTTLFHEFGHALHGLVTNTEYSSLSGTSVSRDFVEFPSQVIEHWAVEPELLKLYAKHYKTGEPIGDELIFKMQNASKFNQGFANVEYLAAST
;
A
#
# COMPACT_ATOMS: atom_id res chain seq x y z
N MET A 1 8.53 -4.52 0.47
CA MET A 1 8.61 -4.95 1.90
C MET A 1 9.78 -5.90 2.17
N SER A 2 10.47 -5.74 3.31
CA SER A 2 11.51 -6.67 3.79
C SER A 2 11.18 -7.19 5.18
N THR A 3 11.62 -8.41 5.49
CA THR A 3 11.41 -9.04 6.81
C THR A 3 12.74 -9.15 7.54
N PHE A 4 12.82 -8.61 8.76
CA PHE A 4 13.99 -8.76 9.65
C PHE A 4 13.92 -10.04 10.49
N LYS A 5 12.72 -10.56 10.71
CA LYS A 5 12.50 -11.85 11.39
C LYS A 5 11.21 -12.47 10.89
N ASP A 6 11.31 -13.69 10.39
CA ASP A 6 10.14 -14.43 9.88
C ASP A 6 9.25 -14.95 11.01
N GLN A 7 7.99 -15.22 10.70
CA GLN A 7 7.10 -15.96 11.57
C GLN A 7 7.45 -17.46 11.51
N SER A 8 7.33 -18.17 12.63
CA SER A 8 7.44 -19.63 12.69
C SER A 8 6.85 -20.15 14.01
N ASN A 9 6.36 -21.39 14.00
CA ASN A 9 5.92 -22.11 15.20
C ASN A 9 6.76 -23.37 15.51
N PHE A 10 7.70 -23.75 14.63
CA PHE A 10 8.49 -25.00 14.70
C PHE A 10 9.21 -25.24 16.05
N ASP A 11 9.83 -24.19 16.61
CA ASP A 11 10.55 -24.22 17.88
C ASP A 11 9.95 -23.21 18.89
N GLY A 12 8.63 -23.06 18.83
CA GLY A 12 7.87 -22.08 19.58
C GLY A 12 7.48 -20.86 18.75
N ARG A 13 6.48 -20.10 19.25
CA ARG A 13 5.87 -19.01 18.49
C ARG A 13 6.81 -17.81 18.34
N LYS A 14 7.30 -17.58 17.12
CA LYS A 14 8.06 -16.39 16.72
C LYS A 14 7.15 -15.42 15.98
N ARG A 15 7.09 -14.17 16.44
CA ARG A 15 6.33 -13.09 15.78
C ARG A 15 7.15 -12.43 14.67
N PRO A 16 6.58 -12.12 13.50
CA PRO A 16 7.33 -11.50 12.41
C PRO A 16 7.73 -10.05 12.75
N ILE A 17 8.82 -9.59 12.14
CA ILE A 17 9.24 -8.17 12.13
C ILE A 17 9.37 -7.74 10.67
N VAL A 18 8.40 -6.97 10.19
CA VAL A 18 8.30 -6.49 8.81
C VAL A 18 8.66 -5.01 8.71
N VAL A 19 9.19 -4.60 7.55
CA VAL A 19 9.58 -3.22 7.26
C VAL A 19 9.13 -2.80 5.87
N ASN A 20 8.53 -1.63 5.82
CA ASN A 20 8.25 -0.89 4.61
C ASN A 20 9.19 0.31 4.53
N VAL A 21 9.79 0.50 3.36
CA VAL A 21 10.68 1.63 3.07
C VAL A 21 10.09 2.36 1.88
N CYS A 22 9.74 3.62 2.06
CA CYS A 22 9.11 4.45 1.03
C CYS A 22 9.87 5.77 0.87
N ASN A 23 9.89 6.31 -0.35
CA ASN A 23 10.55 7.58 -0.67
C ASN A 23 9.53 8.70 -0.83
N PHE A 24 8.88 9.08 0.28
CA PHE A 24 7.90 10.16 0.27
C PHE A 24 8.57 11.54 0.40
N PRO A 25 7.92 12.61 -0.11
CA PRO A 25 8.46 13.95 0.03
C PRO A 25 8.62 14.31 1.51
N PRO A 26 9.78 14.85 1.93
CA PRO A 26 9.92 15.34 3.29
C PRO A 26 8.97 16.53 3.54
N PRO A 27 8.69 16.88 4.80
CA PRO A 27 8.03 18.14 5.12
C PRO A 27 8.83 19.33 4.54
N SER A 28 8.13 20.42 4.21
CA SER A 28 8.74 21.62 3.60
C SER A 28 8.38 22.87 4.40
N ASN A 29 9.39 23.61 4.87
CA ASN A 29 9.20 24.83 5.67
C ASN A 29 8.10 24.64 6.74
N ASP A 30 7.00 25.38 6.60
CA ASP A 30 5.85 25.40 7.52
C ASP A 30 4.74 24.39 7.16
N LYS A 31 4.99 23.45 6.24
CA LYS A 31 4.01 22.45 5.79
C LYS A 31 4.46 21.03 6.15
N PRO A 32 3.53 20.17 6.59
CA PRO A 32 3.83 18.74 6.77
C PRO A 32 4.17 18.07 5.43
N SER A 33 4.63 16.82 5.49
CA SER A 33 4.71 15.98 4.29
C SER A 33 3.30 15.77 3.74
N LEU A 34 3.08 16.21 2.50
CA LEU A 34 1.81 16.05 1.78
C LEU A 34 2.00 15.01 0.68
N LEU A 35 1.19 13.96 0.72
CA LEU A 35 1.24 12.86 -0.23
C LEU A 35 0.25 13.10 -1.37
N ASN A 36 0.68 12.84 -2.60
CA ASN A 36 -0.23 12.76 -3.75
C ASN A 36 -0.90 11.38 -3.76
N LEU A 37 -1.82 11.17 -4.70
CA LEU A 37 -2.55 9.90 -4.77
C LEU A 37 -1.62 8.70 -5.03
N GLU A 38 -0.61 8.85 -5.89
CA GLU A 38 0.36 7.79 -6.17
C GLU A 38 1.14 7.37 -4.91
N HIS A 39 1.63 8.32 -4.12
CA HIS A 39 2.30 8.04 -2.85
C HIS A 39 1.38 7.31 -1.87
N VAL A 40 0.09 7.69 -1.81
CA VAL A 40 -0.89 7.00 -0.97
C VAL A 40 -1.12 5.58 -1.48
N THR A 41 -1.29 5.38 -2.79
CA THR A 41 -1.41 4.05 -3.39
C THR A 41 -0.16 3.19 -3.08
N THR A 42 1.05 3.74 -3.22
CA THR A 42 2.29 3.05 -2.83
C THR A 42 2.31 2.68 -1.35
N LEU A 43 1.84 3.55 -0.46
CA LEU A 43 1.76 3.25 0.97
C LEU A 43 0.84 2.05 1.23
N PHE A 44 -0.33 2.02 0.59
CA PHE A 44 -1.27 0.89 0.71
C PHE A 44 -0.70 -0.39 0.10
N HIS A 45 -0.04 -0.31 -1.05
CA HIS A 45 0.66 -1.42 -1.69
C HIS A 45 1.67 -2.08 -0.73
N GLU A 46 2.60 -1.28 -0.20
CA GLU A 46 3.60 -1.78 0.74
C GLU A 46 2.96 -2.28 2.04
N PHE A 47 1.88 -1.64 2.49
CA PHE A 47 1.14 -2.11 3.65
C PHE A 47 0.45 -3.45 3.39
N GLY A 48 0.02 -3.76 2.16
CA GLY A 48 -0.51 -5.07 1.81
C GLY A 48 0.53 -6.18 1.93
N HIS A 49 1.79 -5.94 1.53
CA HIS A 49 2.88 -6.88 1.84
C HIS A 49 3.14 -6.99 3.35
N ALA A 50 3.12 -5.87 4.07
CA ALA A 50 3.30 -5.90 5.52
C ALA A 50 2.19 -6.73 6.20
N LEU A 51 0.93 -6.56 5.78
CA LEU A 51 -0.18 -7.39 6.24
C LEU A 51 0.06 -8.86 5.93
N HIS A 52 0.44 -9.19 4.69
CA HIS A 52 0.76 -10.57 4.28
C HIS A 52 1.78 -11.22 5.24
N GLY A 53 2.83 -10.49 5.61
CA GLY A 53 3.80 -10.92 6.63
C GLY A 53 3.22 -11.01 8.05
N LEU A 54 2.51 -9.96 8.49
CA LEU A 54 2.02 -9.83 9.87
C LEU A 54 0.95 -10.86 10.24
N VAL A 55 0.08 -11.23 9.29
CA VAL A 55 -1.01 -12.19 9.54
C VAL A 55 -0.62 -13.64 9.28
N THR A 56 0.63 -13.90 8.86
CA THR A 56 1.14 -15.25 8.61
C THR A 56 1.08 -16.09 9.88
N ASN A 57 0.69 -17.36 9.72
CA ASN A 57 0.74 -18.37 10.77
C ASN A 57 1.11 -19.74 10.18
N THR A 58 2.41 -20.03 10.14
CA THR A 58 2.99 -21.26 9.60
C THR A 58 3.87 -21.96 10.63
N GLU A 59 4.10 -23.25 10.42
CA GLU A 59 5.04 -24.03 11.22
C GLU A 59 6.49 -23.63 10.91
N TYR A 60 6.85 -23.72 9.62
CA TYR A 60 8.19 -23.48 9.12
C TYR A 60 8.36 -22.05 8.59
N SER A 61 9.49 -21.41 8.93
CA SER A 61 9.81 -20.06 8.47
C SER A 61 9.97 -19.96 6.95
N SER A 62 10.36 -21.05 6.28
CA SER A 62 10.47 -21.09 4.81
C SER A 62 9.14 -20.91 4.08
N LEU A 63 8.02 -21.02 4.78
CA LEU A 63 6.66 -20.80 4.26
C LEU A 63 6.04 -19.49 4.77
N SER A 64 6.78 -18.69 5.54
CA SER A 64 6.25 -17.51 6.21
C SER A 64 6.15 -16.31 5.27
N GLY A 65 5.11 -15.50 5.46
CA GLY A 65 4.97 -14.18 4.85
C GLY A 65 4.88 -14.24 3.34
N THR A 66 5.67 -13.38 2.70
CA THR A 66 5.75 -13.27 1.24
C THR A 66 6.59 -14.36 0.58
N SER A 67 6.83 -15.49 1.26
CA SER A 67 7.54 -16.67 0.72
C SER A 67 6.62 -17.50 -0.17
N VAL A 68 6.15 -16.89 -1.26
CA VAL A 68 5.21 -17.42 -2.23
C VAL A 68 5.78 -17.27 -3.65
N SER A 69 5.07 -17.75 -4.68
CA SER A 69 5.50 -17.54 -6.06
C SER A 69 5.55 -16.05 -6.41
N ARG A 70 6.49 -15.67 -7.28
CA ARG A 70 6.70 -14.26 -7.66
C ARG A 70 5.47 -13.64 -8.33
N ASP A 71 4.72 -14.41 -9.09
CA ASP A 71 3.47 -13.97 -9.72
C ASP A 71 2.29 -13.86 -8.75
N PHE A 72 2.42 -14.40 -7.53
CA PHE A 72 1.41 -14.30 -6.48
C PHE A 72 1.74 -13.23 -5.44
N VAL A 73 3.02 -12.94 -5.21
CA VAL A 73 3.45 -12.05 -4.11
C VAL A 73 2.86 -10.64 -4.21
N GLU A 74 2.62 -10.17 -5.43
CA GLU A 74 2.02 -8.86 -5.73
C GLU A 74 0.50 -8.82 -5.59
N PHE A 75 -0.17 -9.98 -5.53
CA PHE A 75 -1.62 -10.00 -5.41
C PHE A 75 -2.10 -9.37 -4.08
N PRO A 76 -1.56 -9.74 -2.90
CA PRO A 76 -1.97 -9.10 -1.65
C PRO A 76 -1.65 -7.60 -1.56
N SER A 77 -0.55 -7.13 -2.15
CA SER A 77 -0.21 -5.71 -2.19
C SER A 77 -1.18 -4.93 -3.07
N GLN A 78 -1.41 -5.39 -4.31
CA GLN A 78 -2.29 -4.73 -5.28
C GLN A 78 -3.77 -4.75 -4.88
N VAL A 79 -4.24 -5.82 -4.21
CA VAL A 79 -5.61 -5.83 -3.67
C VAL A 79 -5.77 -4.66 -2.71
N ILE A 80 -4.87 -4.50 -1.73
CA ILE A 80 -4.99 -3.48 -0.69
C ILE A 80 -4.99 -2.04 -1.25
N GLU A 81 -4.42 -1.80 -2.43
CA GLU A 81 -4.50 -0.49 -3.11
C GLU A 81 -5.95 -0.02 -3.37
N HIS A 82 -6.91 -0.93 -3.53
CA HIS A 82 -8.32 -0.54 -3.76
C HIS A 82 -8.89 0.27 -2.59
N TRP A 83 -8.45 -0.01 -1.37
CA TRP A 83 -8.90 0.68 -0.16
C TRP A 83 -8.37 2.12 -0.10
N ALA A 84 -7.27 2.43 -0.80
CA ALA A 84 -6.72 3.79 -0.83
C ALA A 84 -7.74 4.80 -1.35
N VAL A 85 -8.64 4.39 -2.25
CA VAL A 85 -9.63 5.26 -2.90
C VAL A 85 -11.08 4.90 -2.55
N GLU A 86 -11.30 3.99 -1.60
CA GLU A 86 -12.64 3.66 -1.13
C GLU A 86 -13.27 4.88 -0.43
N PRO A 87 -14.45 5.39 -0.87
CA PRO A 87 -15.02 6.64 -0.37
C PRO A 87 -15.14 6.73 1.15
N GLU A 88 -15.53 5.63 1.81
CA GLU A 88 -15.67 5.57 3.25
C GLU A 88 -14.32 5.73 3.96
N LEU A 89 -13.26 5.09 3.45
CA LEU A 89 -11.92 5.19 4.02
C LEU A 89 -11.26 6.54 3.70
N LEU A 90 -11.45 7.06 2.49
CA LEU A 90 -11.00 8.39 2.09
C LEU A 90 -11.49 9.45 3.08
N LYS A 91 -12.76 9.42 3.48
CA LYS A 91 -13.31 10.37 4.48
C LYS A 91 -12.63 10.29 5.85
N LEU A 92 -12.03 9.15 6.20
CA LEU A 92 -11.33 8.97 7.48
C LEU A 92 -9.96 9.63 7.51
N TYR A 93 -9.20 9.56 6.40
CA TYR A 93 -7.81 10.01 6.37
C TYR A 93 -7.55 11.25 5.50
N ALA A 94 -8.32 11.46 4.43
CA ALA A 94 -8.14 12.59 3.51
C ALA A 94 -8.77 13.85 4.11
N LYS A 95 -8.04 14.49 5.03
CA LYS A 95 -8.43 15.70 5.73
C LYS A 95 -7.53 16.86 5.34
N HIS A 96 -8.10 18.05 5.23
CA HIS A 96 -7.33 19.24 4.95
C HIS A 96 -6.38 19.54 6.12
N TYR A 97 -5.07 19.61 5.85
CA TYR A 97 -4.04 19.62 6.91
C TYR A 97 -4.13 20.80 7.89
N LYS A 98 -4.72 21.93 7.51
CA LYS A 98 -4.90 23.09 8.41
C LYS A 98 -6.20 23.07 9.20
N THR A 99 -7.27 22.55 8.60
CA THR A 99 -8.63 22.72 9.14
C THR A 99 -9.20 21.42 9.71
N GLY A 100 -8.64 20.26 9.33
CA GLY A 100 -9.14 18.95 9.73
C GLY A 100 -10.40 18.52 8.96
N GLU A 101 -10.97 19.38 8.12
CA GLU A 101 -12.16 19.08 7.35
C GLU A 101 -11.94 17.92 6.39
N PRO A 102 -12.84 16.92 6.32
CA PRO A 102 -12.72 15.80 5.42
C PRO A 102 -12.92 16.22 3.96
N ILE A 103 -12.39 15.41 3.04
CA ILE A 103 -12.64 15.54 1.60
C ILE A 103 -14.16 15.53 1.32
N GLY A 104 -14.61 16.49 0.51
CA GLY A 104 -16.02 16.59 0.13
C GLY A 104 -16.44 15.57 -0.93
N ASP A 105 -17.71 15.16 -0.91
CA ASP A 105 -18.27 14.15 -1.82
C ASP A 105 -18.10 14.49 -3.30
N GLU A 106 -18.17 15.78 -3.64
CA GLU A 106 -17.95 16.25 -5.01
C GLU A 106 -16.54 15.91 -5.53
N LEU A 107 -15.52 16.06 -4.68
CA LEU A 107 -14.14 15.74 -5.04
C LEU A 107 -13.93 14.23 -5.15
N ILE A 108 -14.53 13.44 -4.25
CA ILE A 108 -14.50 11.98 -4.34
C ILE A 108 -15.11 11.52 -5.68
N PHE A 109 -16.28 12.06 -6.05
CA PHE A 109 -16.94 11.73 -7.31
C PHE A 109 -16.08 12.12 -8.53
N LYS A 110 -15.44 13.29 -8.49
CA LYS A 110 -14.50 13.71 -9.55
C LYS A 110 -13.30 12.77 -9.67
N MET A 111 -12.73 12.34 -8.55
CA MET A 111 -11.63 11.36 -8.53
C MET A 111 -12.08 10.02 -9.13
N GLN A 112 -13.26 9.52 -8.76
CA GLN A 112 -13.81 8.28 -9.30
C GLN A 112 -14.03 8.34 -10.82
N ASN A 113 -14.59 9.44 -11.33
CA ASN A 113 -14.79 9.64 -12.77
C ASN A 113 -13.46 9.72 -13.53
N ALA A 114 -12.41 10.27 -12.89
CA ALA A 114 -11.07 10.36 -13.44
C ALA A 114 -10.25 9.07 -13.30
N SER A 115 -10.74 8.04 -12.62
CA SER A 115 -9.96 6.80 -12.32
C SER A 115 -9.41 6.08 -13.55
N LYS A 116 -10.07 6.23 -14.70
CA LYS A 116 -9.66 5.60 -15.98
C LYS A 116 -8.82 6.53 -16.86
N PHE A 117 -8.60 7.77 -16.41
CA PHE A 117 -7.75 8.71 -17.13
C PHE A 117 -6.31 8.18 -17.18
N ASN A 118 -5.64 8.40 -18.31
CA ASN A 118 -4.24 8.03 -18.55
C ASN A 118 -3.89 6.52 -18.52
N GLN A 119 -4.88 5.62 -18.38
CA GLN A 119 -4.67 4.17 -18.39
C GLN A 119 -3.96 3.65 -19.66
N GLY A 120 -4.10 4.34 -20.79
CA GLY A 120 -3.35 4.00 -22.00
C GLY A 120 -1.83 4.15 -21.81
N PHE A 121 -1.38 5.23 -21.15
CA PHE A 121 0.04 5.44 -20.87
C PHE A 121 0.55 4.45 -19.81
N ALA A 122 -0.14 4.38 -18.66
CA ALA A 122 0.27 3.56 -17.52
C ALA A 122 0.41 2.06 -17.88
N ASN A 123 -0.53 1.52 -18.66
CA ASN A 123 -0.45 0.11 -19.07
C ASN A 123 0.62 -0.12 -20.13
N VAL A 124 0.83 0.82 -21.07
CA VAL A 124 1.84 0.66 -22.12
C VAL A 124 3.26 0.77 -21.58
N GLU A 125 3.53 1.71 -20.67
CA GLU A 125 4.85 1.79 -20.02
C GLU A 125 5.16 0.53 -19.20
N TYR A 126 4.17 0.01 -18.47
CA TYR A 126 4.32 -1.21 -17.68
C TYR A 126 4.60 -2.43 -18.57
N LEU A 127 3.81 -2.60 -19.64
CA LEU A 127 3.99 -3.70 -20.60
C LEU A 127 5.35 -3.61 -21.30
N ALA A 128 5.78 -2.41 -21.72
CA ALA A 128 7.06 -2.20 -22.36
C ALA A 128 8.26 -2.51 -21.43
N ALA A 129 8.10 -2.31 -20.11
CA ALA A 129 9.13 -2.67 -19.12
C ALA A 129 9.08 -4.14 -18.69
N SER A 130 7.99 -4.85 -18.99
CA SER A 130 7.77 -6.25 -18.60
C SER A 130 8.29 -7.26 -19.63
N THR A 131 8.75 -6.80 -20.79
CA THR A 131 9.38 -7.61 -21.86
C THR A 131 10.88 -7.71 -21.66
#